data_AF-A0A536VGM3-F1
#
_entry.id   AF-A0A536VGM3-F1
#
_cell.length_a   1.000
_cell.length_b   1.000
_cell.length_c   1.000
_cell.angle_alpha   90.00
_cell.angle_beta   90.00
_cell.angle_gamma   90.00
#
_symmetry.space_group_name_H-M   'P 1'
#
loop_
_entity.id
_entity.type
_entity.pdbx_description
1 polymer ?
#
loop_
_entity_poly.entity_id
_entity_poly.type
_entity_poly.pdbx_seq_one_letter_code
_entity_poly.pdbx_strand_id
1 'polypeptide(L)'
;HRMRGYRWADDPAAIEEMRRKAPAAVAECFDLIERKMIEGPWVMGEAYTVCDPYLFTLAQWLEADGVNPARLPKIQDHRRRMSERPAVRKALAEELSPAQQ
;
A
#
# COMPACT_ATOMS: atom_id res chain seq x y z
N HIS A 1 -13.56 -1.33 0.96
CA HIS A 1 -14.48 -0.59 1.85
C HIS A 1 -14.65 0.86 1.41
N ARG A 2 -13.58 1.67 1.38
CA ARG A 2 -13.63 3.12 1.08
C ARG A 2 -14.40 3.56 -0.19
N MET A 3 -13.96 3.09 -1.36
CA MET A 3 -14.55 3.52 -2.66
C MET A 3 -15.71 2.65 -3.14
N ARG A 4 -15.88 1.45 -2.55
CA ARG A 4 -16.84 0.44 -3.01
C ARG A 4 -17.78 -0.01 -1.89
N GLY A 5 -18.12 0.89 -0.96
CA GLY A 5 -18.88 0.58 0.26
C GLY A 5 -20.17 -0.21 0.02
N TYR A 6 -20.82 0.02 -1.13
CA TYR A 6 -22.00 -0.71 -1.60
C TYR A 6 -21.81 -2.24 -1.70
N ARG A 7 -20.58 -2.76 -1.73
CA ARG A 7 -20.33 -4.21 -1.70
C ARG A 7 -20.55 -4.83 -0.31
N TRP A 8 -20.71 -4.01 0.73
CA TRP A 8 -20.78 -4.44 2.13
C TRP A 8 -22.01 -3.92 2.87
N ALA A 9 -22.65 -2.86 2.39
CA ALA A 9 -23.86 -2.30 2.99
C ALA A 9 -24.70 -1.58 1.92
N ASP A 10 -26.02 -1.63 2.07
CA ASP A 10 -26.97 -0.86 1.24
C ASP A 10 -27.35 0.48 1.89
N ASP A 11 -27.15 0.63 3.20
CA ASP A 11 -27.42 1.88 3.94
C ASP A 11 -26.39 2.97 3.59
N PRO A 12 -26.80 4.12 3.04
CA PRO A 12 -25.91 5.24 2.73
C PRO A 12 -25.08 5.72 3.92
N ALA A 13 -25.65 5.74 5.13
CA ALA A 13 -24.92 6.20 6.32
C ALA A 13 -23.79 5.25 6.71
N ALA A 14 -24.03 3.94 6.62
CA ALA A 14 -22.99 2.93 6.83
C ALA A 14 -21.87 3.01 5.78
N ILE A 15 -22.22 3.28 4.51
CA ILE A 15 -21.24 3.48 3.43
C ILE A 15 -20.35 4.70 3.70
N GLU A 16 -20.96 5.81 4.13
CA GLU A 16 -20.23 7.03 4.46
C GLU A 16 -19.29 6.83 5.66
N GLU A 17 -19.76 6.15 6.69
CA GLU A 17 -18.95 5.85 7.88
C GLU A 17 -17.73 4.97 7.54
N MET A 18 -17.91 3.93 6.72
CA MET A 18 -16.80 3.11 6.21
C MET A 18 -15.78 3.96 5.44
N ARG A 19 -16.25 4.90 4.61
CA ARG A 19 -15.36 5.81 3.88
C ARG A 19 -14.58 6.71 4.84
N ARG A 20 -15.22 7.22 5.89
CA ARG A 20 -14.62 8.09 6.92
C ARG A 20 -13.56 7.35 7.75
N LYS A 21 -13.82 6.10 8.16
CA LYS A 21 -12.90 5.32 9.01
C LYS A 21 -11.72 4.71 8.23
N ALA A 22 -11.86 4.49 6.92
CA ALA A 22 -10.84 3.79 6.12
C ALA A 22 -9.42 4.38 6.22
N PRO A 23 -9.18 5.71 6.12
CA PRO A 23 -7.83 6.28 6.28
C PRO A 23 -7.16 5.90 7.60
N ALA A 24 -7.89 5.99 8.71
CA ALA A 24 -7.36 5.65 10.03
C ALA A 24 -7.04 4.15 10.14
N ALA A 25 -7.92 3.28 9.64
CA ALA A 25 -7.69 1.85 9.64
C ALA A 25 -6.46 1.46 8.80
N VAL A 26 -6.27 2.07 7.63
CA VAL A 26 -5.10 1.83 6.78
C VAL A 26 -3.82 2.35 7.46
N ALA A 27 -3.87 3.53 8.08
CA ALA A 27 -2.75 4.09 8.84
C ALA A 27 -2.32 3.17 10.00
N GLU A 28 -3.27 2.62 10.76
CA GLU A 28 -3.01 1.66 11.84
C GLU A 28 -2.30 0.39 11.32
N CYS A 29 -2.71 -0.14 10.16
CA CYS A 29 -2.03 -1.28 9.52
C CYS A 29 -0.59 -0.95 9.12
N PHE A 30 -0.35 0.20 8.50
CA PHE A 30 1.01 0.59 8.12
C PHE A 30 1.90 0.92 9.33
N ASP A 31 1.34 1.52 10.39
CA ASP A 31 2.05 1.72 11.66
C ASP A 31 2.48 0.36 12.28
N LEU A 32 1.64 -0.68 12.19
CA LEU A 32 2.01 -2.04 12.62
C LEU A 32 3.17 -2.59 11.78
N ILE A 33 3.09 -2.48 10.45
CA ILE A 33 4.12 -2.99 9.54
C ILE A 33 5.47 -2.30 9.80
N GLU A 34 5.47 -0.96 9.84
CA GLU A 34 6.63 -0.12 10.11
C GLU A 34 7.32 -0.50 11.44
N ARG A 35 6.52 -0.70 12.50
CA ARG A 35 7.05 -0.90 13.84
C ARG A 35 7.44 -2.34 14.13
N LYS A 36 6.77 -3.32 13.53
CA LYS A 36 6.82 -4.72 13.99
C LYS A 36 7.07 -5.76 12.92
N MET A 37 6.83 -5.47 11.64
CA MET A 37 6.83 -6.52 10.61
C MET A 37 7.94 -6.38 9.58
N ILE A 38 8.50 -5.18 9.38
CA ILE A 38 9.71 -5.04 8.56
C ILE A 38 10.93 -5.33 9.43
N GLU A 39 11.53 -6.50 9.22
CA GLU A 39 12.82 -6.88 9.79
C GLU A 39 13.97 -6.12 9.10
N GLY A 40 13.90 -5.98 7.77
CA GLY A 40 14.85 -5.20 6.95
C GLY A 40 16.05 -6.02 6.45
N PRO A 41 16.58 -5.73 5.24
CA PRO A 41 16.12 -4.71 4.28
C PRO A 41 14.82 -5.08 3.52
N TRP A 42 14.40 -6.34 3.53
CA TRP A 42 13.12 -6.81 3.01
C TRP A 42 12.14 -7.08 4.16
N VAL A 43 10.88 -7.39 3.84
CA VAL A 43 9.85 -7.62 4.87
C VAL A 43 10.29 -8.71 5.87
N MET A 44 10.79 -9.84 5.36
CA MET A 44 11.23 -10.99 6.17
C MET A 44 12.75 -11.00 6.45
N GLY A 45 13.40 -9.83 6.44
CA GLY A 45 14.82 -9.69 6.74
C GLY A 45 15.69 -9.61 5.50
N GLU A 46 16.76 -10.41 5.44
CA GLU A 46 17.74 -10.39 4.34
C GLU A 46 17.21 -10.97 3.02
N ALA A 47 16.22 -11.86 3.08
CA ALA A 47 15.68 -12.53 1.91
C ALA A 47 14.51 -11.76 1.31
N TYR A 48 14.55 -11.52 0.01
CA TYR A 48 13.37 -11.11 -0.76
C TYR A 48 12.37 -12.27 -0.83
N THR A 49 11.10 -11.97 -0.56
CA THR A 49 10.00 -12.95 -0.52
C THR A 49 8.76 -12.43 -1.25
N VAL A 50 7.69 -13.22 -1.23
CA VAL A 50 6.38 -12.80 -1.76
C VAL A 50 5.78 -11.61 -0.99
N CYS A 51 6.20 -11.37 0.25
CA CYS A 51 5.70 -10.26 1.06
C CYS A 51 6.10 -8.89 0.47
N ASP A 52 7.24 -8.80 -0.20
CA ASP A 52 7.79 -7.56 -0.73
C ASP A 52 6.98 -6.96 -1.89
N PRO A 53 6.66 -7.69 -2.98
CA PRO A 53 5.81 -7.15 -4.03
C PRO A 53 4.41 -6.84 -3.50
N TYR A 54 3.88 -7.62 -2.56
CA TYR A 54 2.58 -7.36 -1.98
C TYR A 54 2.55 -6.06 -1.17
N LEU A 55 3.53 -5.86 -0.28
CA LEU A 55 3.67 -4.61 0.47
C LEU A 55 3.91 -3.44 -0.47
N PHE A 56 4.76 -3.60 -1.49
CA PHE A 56 5.05 -2.55 -2.46
C PHE A 56 3.79 -2.06 -3.14
N THR A 57 2.95 -2.97 -3.66
CA THR A 57 1.67 -2.61 -4.31
C THR A 57 0.76 -1.82 -3.37
N LEU A 58 0.57 -2.27 -2.13
CA LEU A 58 -0.27 -1.56 -1.15
C LEU A 58 0.31 -0.17 -0.80
N ALA A 59 1.63 -0.08 -0.70
CA ALA A 59 2.32 1.15 -0.34
C ALA A 59 2.23 2.24 -1.43
N GLN A 60 1.84 1.90 -2.66
CA GLN A 60 1.57 2.89 -3.72
C GLN A 60 0.30 3.71 -3.48
N TRP A 61 -0.59 3.26 -2.58
CA TRP A 61 -1.86 3.94 -2.30
C TRP A 61 -1.85 4.77 -1.00
N LEU A 62 -0.72 4.79 -0.27
CA LEU A 62 -0.59 5.46 1.03
C LEU A 62 -1.13 6.89 1.02
N GLU A 63 -0.65 7.72 0.10
CA GLU A 63 -0.99 9.12 0.01
C GLU A 63 -2.47 9.30 -0.37
N ALA A 64 -2.96 8.49 -1.31
CA ALA A 64 -4.36 8.50 -1.73
C ALA A 64 -5.31 8.08 -0.59
N ASP A 65 -4.86 7.18 0.30
CA ASP A 65 -5.56 6.74 1.51
C ASP A 65 -5.40 7.69 2.70
N GLY A 66 -4.73 8.84 2.53
CA GLY A 66 -4.58 9.87 3.56
C GLY A 66 -3.51 9.56 4.60
N VAL A 67 -2.60 8.63 4.31
CA VAL A 67 -1.48 8.28 5.19
C VAL A 67 -0.26 9.11 4.82
N ASN A 68 0.36 9.77 5.80
CA ASN A 68 1.59 10.55 5.59
C ASN A 68 2.82 9.61 5.54
N PRO A 69 3.49 9.45 4.38
CA PRO A 69 4.64 8.55 4.24
C PRO A 69 5.83 8.95 5.11
N ALA A 70 5.98 10.24 5.47
CA ALA A 70 7.08 10.73 6.29
C ALA A 70 7.15 10.06 7.68
N ARG A 71 6.04 9.47 8.14
CA ARG A 71 5.97 8.72 9.40
C ARG A 71 6.42 7.25 9.28
N LEU A 72 6.72 6.79 8.07
CA LEU A 72 6.94 5.38 7.72
C LEU A 72 8.30 5.18 7.00
N PRO A 73 9.43 5.51 7.65
CA PRO A 73 10.74 5.49 7.00
C PRO A 73 11.18 4.10 6.49
N LYS A 74 10.86 2.99 7.18
CA LYS A 74 11.20 1.66 6.67
C LYS A 74 10.38 1.29 5.44
N ILE A 75 9.09 1.64 5.43
CA ILE A 75 8.24 1.45 4.25
C ILE A 75 8.74 2.31 3.08
N GLN A 76 9.18 3.54 3.33
CA GLN A 76 9.79 4.37 2.27
C GLN A 76 11.08 3.76 1.72
N ASP A 77 11.97 3.26 2.57
CA ASP A 77 13.19 2.57 2.14
C ASP A 77 12.85 1.30 1.33
N HIS A 78 11.88 0.52 1.79
CA HIS A 78 11.37 -0.65 1.08
C HIS A 78 10.79 -0.29 -0.31
N ARG A 79 9.94 0.74 -0.39
CA ARG A 79 9.38 1.26 -1.66
C ARG A 79 10.48 1.65 -2.63
N ARG A 80 11.51 2.36 -2.15
CA ARG A 80 12.67 2.76 -2.97
C ARG A 80 13.43 1.54 -3.50
N ARG A 81 13.77 0.58 -2.63
CA ARG A 81 14.47 -0.66 -3.05
C ARG A 81 13.65 -1.45 -4.07
N MET A 82 12.34 -1.55 -3.88
CA MET A 82 11.44 -2.24 -4.80
C MET A 82 11.38 -1.54 -6.17
N SER A 83 11.29 -0.21 -6.21
CA SER A 83 11.25 0.54 -7.48
C SER A 83 12.56 0.49 -8.27
N GLU A 84 13.67 0.15 -7.62
CA GLU A 84 14.97 -0.08 -8.26
C GLU A 84 15.05 -1.46 -8.96
N ARG A 85 14.17 -2.42 -8.64
CA ARG A 85 14.21 -3.76 -9.24
C ARG A 85 13.79 -3.74 -10.72
N PRO A 86 14.55 -4.39 -11.63
CA PRO A 86 14.21 -4.41 -13.06
C PRO A 86 12.79 -4.94 -13.37
N ALA A 87 12.36 -5.99 -12.66
CA ALA A 87 11.03 -6.57 -12.85
C ALA A 87 9.90 -5.60 -12.44
N VAL A 88 10.11 -4.83 -11.36
CA VAL A 88 9.14 -3.82 -10.90
C VAL A 88 9.08 -2.67 -11.89
N ARG A 89 10.22 -2.18 -12.37
CA ARG A 89 10.28 -1.14 -13.40
C ARG A 89 9.56 -1.54 -14.67
N LYS A 90 9.75 -2.79 -15.12
CA LYS A 90 9.04 -3.35 -16.26
C LYS A 90 7.53 -3.37 -16.03
N ALA A 91 7.08 -3.88 -14.89
CA ALA A 91 5.65 -3.95 -14.55
C ALA A 91 5.01 -2.55 -14.48
N LEU A 92 5.68 -1.57 -13.84
CA LEU A 92 5.19 -0.19 -13.78
C LEU A 92 5.14 0.47 -15.16
N ALA A 93 6.12 0.19 -16.04
CA ALA A 93 6.10 0.71 -17.40
C ALA A 93 4.92 0.15 -18.21
N GLU A 94 4.58 -1.13 -18.01
CA GLU A 94 3.40 -1.76 -18.63
C GLU A 94 2.09 -1.19 -18.03
N GLU A 95 1.99 -1.07 -16.71
CA GLU A 95 0.79 -0.56 -16.01
C GLU A 95 0.48 0.91 -16.37
N LEU A 96 1.52 1.74 -16.49
CA LEU A 96 1.40 3.16 -16.79
C LEU A 96 1.43 3.45 -18.30
N SER A 97 1.66 2.44 -19.13
CA SER A 97 1.53 2.63 -20.57
C SER A 97 0.09 3.03 -20.92
N PRO A 98 -0.12 4.04 -21.78
CA PRO A 98 -1.45 4.33 -22.28
C PRO A 98 -2.01 3.05 -22.90
N ALA A 99 -3.23 2.66 -22.51
CA ALA A 99 -3.90 1.55 -23.16
C ALA A 99 -3.81 1.76 -24.68
N GLN A 100 -3.23 0.78 -25.39
CA GLN A 100 -3.28 0.76 -26.84
C GLN A 100 -4.77 0.72 -27.21
N GLN A 101 -5.31 1.87 -27.60
CA GLN A 101 -6.68 2.02 -28.08
C GLN A 101 -6.86 1.27 -29.40
#